data_AF-A0A520JKN2-F1
#
_entry.id   AF-A0A520JKN2-F1
#
_cell.length_a   1.000
_cell.length_b   1.000
_cell.length_c   1.000
_cell.angle_alpha   90.00
_cell.angle_beta   90.00
_cell.angle_gamma   90.00
#
_symmetry.space_group_name_H-M   'P 1'
#
loop_
_entity.id
_entity.type
_entity.pdbx_description
1 polymer ?
#
loop_
_entity_poly.entity_id
_entity_poly.type
_entity_poly.pdbx_seq_one_letter_code
_entity_poly.pdbx_strand_id
1 'polypeptide(L)'
;PDVDDTAVVGMLLHRNGDPAHHYSIERARDWVLGMQSANGGWGAFDADNTHYALNHIPFADHGALLDPPTADVTGRCVSFLAQIGVSSDTPVMQRAIEYLRRDQEEDGSWFGRWGTNYIYGTWSVLIALNAAGLSHDDPTITRAVTWLLSKQRADGGWGEDEESYGSAPAGEYKCSTPSQTAWAMLALMAAGESGPAVQRAADYLARTQMPDGEWEEDAYTAVGFPKVFYLRYHGYRLFFPLMALARFRNVRRANNPRVAYGF
;
A
#
# COMPACT_ATOMS: atom_id res chain seq x y z
N PRO A 1 -8.34 -5.03 -18.02
CA PRO A 1 -7.44 -4.08 -17.32
C PRO A 1 -7.68 -4.26 -15.84
N ASP A 2 -6.66 -4.04 -15.04
CA ASP A 2 -6.70 -4.08 -13.59
C ASP A 2 -6.67 -2.67 -12.99
N VAL A 3 -7.32 -2.53 -11.84
CA VAL A 3 -7.69 -1.24 -11.30
C VAL A 3 -6.51 -0.51 -10.70
N ASP A 4 -5.63 -1.26 -10.03
CA ASP A 4 -4.45 -0.72 -9.39
C ASP A 4 -3.37 -0.30 -10.41
N ASP A 5 -3.10 -1.06 -11.48
CA ASP A 5 -2.18 -0.62 -12.53
C ASP A 5 -2.72 0.63 -13.25
N THR A 6 -4.02 0.67 -13.57
CA THR A 6 -4.64 1.85 -14.19
C THR A 6 -4.49 3.08 -13.30
N ALA A 7 -4.70 2.94 -11.98
CA ALA A 7 -4.51 4.00 -11.00
C ALA A 7 -3.04 4.45 -10.91
N VAL A 8 -2.08 3.51 -10.88
CA VAL A 8 -0.64 3.82 -10.82
C VAL A 8 -0.18 4.55 -12.07
N VAL A 9 -0.50 4.03 -13.26
CA VAL A 9 -0.14 4.66 -14.53
C VAL A 9 -0.79 6.04 -14.64
N GLY A 10 -2.06 6.18 -14.26
CA GLY A 10 -2.75 7.47 -14.19
C GLY A 10 -2.04 8.48 -13.29
N MET A 11 -1.59 8.05 -12.10
CA MET A 11 -0.81 8.90 -11.20
C MET A 11 0.54 9.33 -11.80
N LEU A 12 1.25 8.43 -12.49
CA LEU A 12 2.53 8.73 -13.12
C LEU A 12 2.37 9.73 -14.28
N LEU A 13 1.36 9.53 -15.13
CA LEU A 13 1.05 10.45 -16.23
C LEU A 13 0.67 11.84 -15.70
N HIS A 14 -0.13 11.90 -14.63
CA HIS A 14 -0.48 13.17 -13.99
C HIS A 14 0.75 13.89 -13.43
N ARG A 15 1.66 13.17 -12.75
CA ARG A 15 2.90 13.73 -12.21
C ARG A 15 3.89 14.17 -13.28
N ASN A 16 3.88 13.52 -14.44
CA ASN A 16 4.69 13.94 -15.58
C ASN A 16 4.29 15.33 -16.09
N GLY A 17 3.00 15.68 -16.02
CA GLY A 17 2.52 17.05 -16.27
C GLY A 17 2.40 17.44 -17.74
N ASP A 18 2.65 16.54 -18.70
CA ASP A 18 2.40 16.79 -20.13
C ASP A 18 0.88 16.90 -20.39
N PRO A 19 0.39 18.03 -20.94
CA PRO A 19 -1.03 18.21 -21.30
C PRO A 19 -1.57 17.15 -22.26
N ALA A 20 -0.71 16.51 -23.07
CA ALA A 20 -1.10 15.42 -23.97
C ALA A 20 -1.70 14.22 -23.22
N HIS A 21 -1.36 14.04 -21.94
CA HIS A 21 -1.88 12.95 -21.12
C HIS A 21 -3.28 13.19 -20.56
N HIS A 22 -3.83 14.41 -20.65
CA HIS A 22 -5.11 14.78 -20.04
C HIS A 22 -6.24 13.82 -20.43
N TYR A 23 -6.37 13.51 -21.72
CA TYR A 23 -7.40 12.57 -22.19
C TYR A 23 -7.26 11.16 -21.57
N SER A 24 -6.04 10.64 -21.48
CA SER A 24 -5.77 9.33 -20.88
C SER A 24 -6.05 9.30 -19.38
N ILE A 25 -5.71 10.39 -18.67
CA ILE A 25 -5.98 10.52 -17.23
C ILE A 25 -7.49 10.58 -16.97
N GLU A 26 -8.25 11.34 -17.76
CA GLU A 26 -9.71 11.40 -17.62
C GLU A 26 -10.36 10.05 -17.89
N ARG A 27 -9.88 9.30 -18.89
CA ARG A 27 -10.36 7.93 -19.14
C ARG A 27 -10.03 6.96 -18.00
N ALA A 28 -8.83 7.06 -17.44
CA ALA A 28 -8.47 6.29 -16.27
C ALA A 28 -9.36 6.65 -15.07
N ARG A 29 -9.66 7.93 -14.85
CA ARG A 29 -10.58 8.39 -13.81
C ARG A 29 -11.96 7.78 -13.99
N ASP A 30 -12.56 7.94 -15.17
CA ASP A 30 -13.93 7.48 -15.42
C ASP A 30 -14.05 5.96 -15.26
N TRP A 31 -13.03 5.21 -15.72
CA TRP A 31 -12.98 3.77 -15.54
C TRP A 31 -12.81 3.38 -14.07
N VAL A 32 -11.85 3.98 -13.33
CA VAL A 32 -11.69 3.72 -11.88
C VAL A 32 -12.97 4.04 -11.11
N LEU A 33 -13.63 5.17 -11.40
CA LEU A 33 -14.91 5.53 -10.75
C LEU A 33 -16.01 4.49 -11.03
N GLY A 34 -16.09 3.98 -12.26
CA GLY A 34 -17.08 2.98 -12.66
C GLY A 34 -16.84 1.58 -12.06
N MET A 35 -15.63 1.29 -11.60
CA MET A 35 -15.25 0.00 -11.01
C MET A 35 -15.45 -0.07 -9.49
N GLN A 36 -15.94 1.00 -8.85
CA GLN A 36 -16.19 0.96 -7.40
C GLN A 36 -17.33 0.01 -7.10
N SER A 37 -17.07 -0.94 -6.19
CA SER A 37 -18.07 -1.88 -5.71
C SER A 37 -19.04 -1.22 -4.73
N ALA A 38 -20.22 -1.80 -4.58
CA ALA A 38 -21.29 -1.30 -3.71
C ALA A 38 -20.86 -1.12 -2.24
N ASN A 39 -19.90 -1.92 -1.78
CA ASN A 39 -19.36 -1.83 -0.41
C ASN A 39 -18.39 -0.66 -0.18
N GLY A 40 -18.04 0.09 -1.24
CA GLY A 40 -17.15 1.25 -1.23
C GLY A 40 -15.71 0.98 -1.67
N GLY A 41 -15.28 -0.29 -1.77
CA GLY A 41 -13.93 -0.65 -2.19
C GLY A 41 -13.83 -1.01 -3.68
N TRP A 42 -12.63 -1.42 -4.09
CA TRP A 42 -12.32 -1.93 -5.43
C TRP A 42 -11.66 -3.30 -5.36
N GLY A 43 -12.15 -4.23 -6.20
CA GLY A 43 -11.42 -5.43 -6.59
C GLY A 43 -10.37 -5.09 -7.65
N ALA A 44 -9.54 -6.08 -8.02
CA ALA A 44 -8.48 -5.86 -9.00
C ALA A 44 -8.99 -5.74 -10.43
N PHE A 45 -10.05 -6.45 -10.83
CA PHE A 45 -10.52 -6.56 -12.21
C PHE A 45 -12.01 -6.26 -12.38
N ASP A 46 -12.84 -6.60 -11.39
CA ASP A 46 -14.31 -6.55 -11.50
C ASP A 46 -14.95 -5.82 -10.30
N ALA A 47 -16.06 -5.13 -10.57
CA ALA A 47 -16.91 -4.56 -9.53
C ALA A 47 -17.87 -5.64 -8.99
N ASP A 48 -18.11 -5.62 -7.68
CA ASP A 48 -19.07 -6.49 -6.99
C ASP A 48 -18.87 -8.00 -7.21
N ASN A 49 -17.63 -8.43 -7.52
CA ASN A 49 -17.27 -9.84 -7.63
C ASN A 49 -17.17 -10.48 -6.23
N THR A 50 -18.32 -10.60 -5.58
CA THR A 50 -18.48 -10.88 -4.14
C THR A 50 -19.49 -12.00 -3.89
N HIS A 51 -19.70 -12.87 -4.89
CA HIS A 51 -20.56 -14.05 -4.76
C HIS A 51 -19.88 -15.15 -3.91
N TYR A 52 -19.58 -14.86 -2.64
CA TYR A 52 -18.77 -15.67 -1.72
C TYR A 52 -19.21 -17.13 -1.61
N ALA A 53 -20.49 -17.43 -1.84
CA ALA A 53 -21.00 -18.80 -1.88
C ALA A 53 -20.25 -19.69 -2.89
N LEU A 54 -19.70 -19.11 -3.96
CA LEU A 54 -18.93 -19.83 -4.97
C LEU A 54 -17.58 -20.36 -4.45
N ASN A 55 -17.06 -19.83 -3.34
CA ASN A 55 -15.87 -20.37 -2.68
C ASN A 55 -16.14 -21.63 -1.84
N HIS A 56 -17.40 -22.11 -1.77
CA HIS A 56 -17.78 -23.31 -1.00
C HIS A 56 -18.05 -24.55 -1.88
N ILE A 57 -17.76 -24.49 -3.18
CA ILE A 57 -17.85 -25.66 -4.06
C ILE A 57 -16.53 -26.46 -4.02
N PRO A 58 -16.54 -27.78 -4.27
CA PRO A 58 -15.34 -28.61 -4.20
C PRO A 58 -14.18 -28.17 -5.11
N PHE A 59 -14.48 -27.46 -6.20
CA PHE A 59 -13.48 -26.91 -7.12
C PHE A 59 -12.75 -25.67 -6.57
N ALA A 60 -13.36 -24.94 -5.64
CA ALA A 60 -12.83 -23.68 -5.09
C ALA A 60 -12.14 -23.91 -3.73
N ASP A 61 -11.41 -25.01 -3.61
CA ASP A 61 -10.69 -25.46 -2.41
C ASP A 61 -9.61 -24.46 -1.92
N HIS A 62 -9.19 -23.53 -2.78
CA HIS A 62 -8.21 -22.47 -2.46
C HIS A 62 -8.84 -21.10 -2.13
N GLY A 63 -10.18 -20.97 -2.19
CA GLY A 63 -10.90 -19.75 -1.78
C GLY A 63 -10.66 -18.49 -2.64
N ALA A 64 -10.07 -18.65 -3.83
CA ALA A 64 -9.64 -17.54 -4.68
C ALA A 64 -10.42 -17.43 -6.01
N LEU A 65 -11.66 -17.93 -6.04
CA LEU A 65 -12.48 -17.89 -7.26
C LEU A 65 -13.01 -16.48 -7.59
N LEU A 66 -12.91 -15.57 -6.63
CA LEU A 66 -13.53 -14.26 -6.66
C LEU A 66 -12.49 -13.15 -6.61
N ASP A 67 -12.93 -11.97 -7.02
CA ASP A 67 -12.19 -10.71 -6.96
C ASP A 67 -12.91 -9.69 -6.06
N PRO A 68 -13.05 -9.98 -4.75
CA PRO A 68 -13.71 -9.06 -3.86
C PRO A 68 -12.85 -7.80 -3.65
N PRO A 69 -13.47 -6.66 -3.29
CA PRO A 69 -12.72 -5.49 -2.90
C PRO A 69 -11.71 -5.72 -1.78
N THR A 70 -10.53 -5.11 -1.90
CA THR A 70 -9.46 -5.20 -0.89
C THR A 70 -8.87 -3.83 -0.53
N ALA A 71 -8.30 -3.73 0.68
CA ALA A 71 -7.74 -2.48 1.21
C ALA A 71 -6.61 -1.89 0.35
N ASP A 72 -5.71 -2.73 -0.16
CA ASP A 72 -4.56 -2.30 -0.98
C ASP A 72 -4.99 -1.72 -2.34
N VAL A 73 -5.88 -2.40 -3.06
CA VAL A 73 -6.43 -1.91 -4.34
C VAL A 73 -7.27 -0.65 -4.12
N THR A 74 -8.11 -0.65 -3.08
CA THR A 74 -8.91 0.53 -2.70
C THR A 74 -8.02 1.72 -2.36
N GLY A 75 -6.95 1.50 -1.59
CA GLY A 75 -5.96 2.52 -1.28
C GLY A 75 -5.28 3.09 -2.53
N ARG A 76 -4.97 2.24 -3.51
CA ARG A 76 -4.41 2.68 -4.80
C ARG A 76 -5.38 3.60 -5.56
N CYS A 77 -6.66 3.24 -5.62
CA CYS A 77 -7.70 4.01 -6.28
C CYS A 77 -7.91 5.37 -5.61
N VAL A 78 -8.04 5.39 -4.28
CA VAL A 78 -8.16 6.61 -3.48
C VAL A 78 -6.96 7.53 -3.71
N SER A 79 -5.74 6.98 -3.74
CA SER A 79 -4.52 7.75 -4.00
C SER A 79 -4.56 8.43 -5.37
N PHE A 80 -4.96 7.71 -6.41
CA PHE A 80 -5.08 8.26 -7.76
C PHE A 80 -6.14 9.36 -7.85
N LEU A 81 -7.36 9.08 -7.37
CA LEU A 81 -8.47 10.02 -7.41
C LEU A 81 -8.15 11.31 -6.63
N ALA A 82 -7.58 11.18 -5.44
CA ALA A 82 -7.15 12.34 -4.67
C ALA A 82 -6.05 13.15 -5.39
N GLN A 83 -5.06 12.47 -6.00
CA GLN A 83 -3.95 13.13 -6.68
C GLN A 83 -4.42 13.98 -7.87
N ILE A 84 -5.44 13.53 -8.61
CA ILE A 84 -6.01 14.28 -9.74
C ILE A 84 -7.09 15.29 -9.31
N GLY A 85 -7.30 15.49 -8.00
CA GLY A 85 -8.15 16.55 -7.46
C GLY A 85 -9.59 16.14 -7.15
N VAL A 86 -9.92 14.85 -7.10
CA VAL A 86 -11.24 14.41 -6.60
C VAL A 86 -11.29 14.63 -5.08
N SER A 87 -12.21 15.50 -4.64
CA SER A 87 -12.36 15.83 -3.22
C SER A 87 -12.77 14.63 -2.37
N SER A 88 -12.22 14.56 -1.15
CA SER A 88 -12.61 13.57 -0.13
C SER A 88 -14.07 13.68 0.31
N ASP A 89 -14.73 14.82 0.05
CA ASP A 89 -16.16 15.04 0.32
C ASP A 89 -17.09 14.41 -0.73
N THR A 90 -16.55 13.89 -1.83
CA THR A 90 -17.38 13.22 -2.84
C THR A 90 -17.90 11.89 -2.32
N PRO A 91 -19.13 11.45 -2.69
CA PRO A 91 -19.68 10.18 -2.21
C PRO A 91 -18.79 8.96 -2.50
N VAL A 92 -18.08 8.97 -3.64
CA VAL A 92 -17.15 7.89 -4.01
C VAL A 92 -15.98 7.80 -3.01
N MET A 93 -15.36 8.94 -2.67
CA MET A 93 -14.24 9.00 -1.74
C MET A 93 -14.68 8.70 -0.31
N GLN A 94 -15.83 9.23 0.12
CA GLN A 94 -16.37 8.96 1.46
C GLN A 94 -16.65 7.47 1.68
N ARG A 95 -17.27 6.80 0.71
CA ARG A 95 -17.50 5.34 0.78
C ARG A 95 -16.19 4.56 0.80
N ALA A 96 -15.19 4.99 0.05
CA ALA A 96 -13.88 4.34 0.02
C ALA A 96 -13.15 4.48 1.36
N ILE A 97 -13.13 5.68 1.93
CA ILE A 97 -12.54 5.95 3.24
C ILE A 97 -13.25 5.15 4.33
N GLU A 98 -14.59 5.08 4.29
CA GLU A 98 -15.36 4.29 5.24
C GLU A 98 -15.12 2.78 5.08
N TYR A 99 -15.00 2.29 3.84
CA TYR A 99 -14.58 0.92 3.56
C TYR A 99 -13.23 0.62 4.23
N LEU A 100 -12.23 1.48 4.04
CA LEU A 100 -10.89 1.31 4.63
C LEU A 100 -10.92 1.36 6.17
N ARG A 101 -11.77 2.21 6.77
CA ARG A 101 -11.95 2.25 8.23
C ARG A 101 -12.52 0.94 8.77
N ARG A 102 -13.55 0.40 8.10
CA ARG A 102 -14.21 -0.84 8.49
C ARG A 102 -13.31 -2.07 8.30
N ASP A 103 -12.45 -2.04 7.29
CA ASP A 103 -11.52 -3.13 6.95
C ASP A 103 -10.24 -3.12 7.81
N GLN A 104 -10.04 -2.11 8.66
CA GLN A 104 -8.88 -2.05 9.55
C GLN A 104 -8.95 -3.14 10.62
N GLU A 105 -7.85 -3.87 10.79
CA GLU A 105 -7.72 -4.92 11.81
C GLU A 105 -7.78 -4.33 13.24
N GLU A 106 -8.04 -5.19 14.23
CA GLU A 106 -8.07 -4.79 15.64
C GLU A 106 -6.73 -4.23 16.13
N ASP A 107 -5.62 -4.72 15.59
CA ASP A 107 -4.26 -4.24 15.92
C ASP A 107 -3.89 -2.93 15.20
N GLY A 108 -4.73 -2.47 14.26
CA GLY A 108 -4.53 -1.23 13.50
C GLY A 108 -3.93 -1.42 12.10
N SER A 109 -3.54 -2.64 11.73
CA SER A 109 -3.02 -2.94 10.39
C SER A 109 -4.11 -3.14 9.34
N TRP A 110 -3.71 -3.35 8.09
CA TRP A 110 -4.59 -3.82 7.00
C TRP A 110 -3.95 -4.99 6.29
N PHE A 111 -4.77 -5.99 5.95
CA PHE A 111 -4.39 -7.13 5.14
C PHE A 111 -3.91 -6.69 3.74
N GLY A 112 -2.79 -7.25 3.28
CA GLY A 112 -2.25 -7.01 1.94
C GLY A 112 -2.65 -8.15 1.01
N ARG A 113 -3.58 -7.91 0.08
CA ARG A 113 -4.06 -8.95 -0.85
C ARG A 113 -3.04 -9.31 -1.92
N TRP A 114 -2.20 -8.36 -2.33
CA TRP A 114 -1.27 -8.52 -3.47
C TRP A 114 0.21 -8.35 -3.12
N GLY A 115 0.52 -7.88 -1.91
CA GLY A 115 1.87 -7.75 -1.37
C GLY A 115 1.93 -8.28 0.06
N THR A 116 3.01 -8.98 0.42
CA THR A 116 3.16 -9.67 1.70
C THR A 116 3.48 -8.70 2.84
N ASN A 117 2.65 -8.55 3.86
CA ASN A 117 1.20 -8.76 3.93
C ASN A 117 0.61 -7.54 4.64
N TYR A 118 0.57 -7.56 5.97
CA TYR A 118 0.03 -6.48 6.77
C TYR A 118 0.86 -5.21 6.68
N ILE A 119 2.19 -5.31 6.49
CA ILE A 119 3.03 -4.13 6.22
C ILE A 119 2.66 -3.49 4.89
N TYR A 120 2.43 -4.29 3.85
CA TYR A 120 2.08 -3.82 2.52
C TYR A 120 0.68 -3.19 2.47
N GLY A 121 -0.32 -3.86 3.06
CA GLY A 121 -1.67 -3.32 3.17
C GLY A 121 -1.69 -2.02 3.95
N THR A 122 -1.03 -1.99 5.10
CA THR A 122 -0.95 -0.78 5.94
C THR A 122 -0.25 0.39 5.24
N TRP A 123 0.84 0.11 4.52
CA TRP A 123 1.49 1.12 3.67
C TRP A 123 0.52 1.67 2.62
N SER A 124 -0.13 0.78 1.87
CA SER A 124 -1.05 1.16 0.79
C SER A 124 -2.18 2.07 1.30
N VAL A 125 -2.74 1.75 2.47
CA VAL A 125 -3.83 2.54 3.07
C VAL A 125 -3.34 3.87 3.64
N LEU A 126 -2.25 3.90 4.41
CA LEU A 126 -1.74 5.16 5.00
C LEU A 126 -1.35 6.17 3.93
N ILE A 127 -0.77 5.70 2.83
CA ILE A 127 -0.53 6.51 1.65
C ILE A 127 -1.82 7.16 1.12
N ALA A 128 -2.88 6.36 0.98
CA ALA A 128 -4.16 6.80 0.45
C ALA A 128 -4.86 7.82 1.35
N LEU A 129 -4.87 7.58 2.66
CA LEU A 129 -5.51 8.48 3.62
C LEU A 129 -4.79 9.84 3.69
N ASN A 130 -3.46 9.85 3.60
CA ASN A 130 -2.69 11.11 3.49
C ASN A 130 -3.01 11.86 2.18
N ALA A 131 -3.11 11.14 1.06
CA ALA A 131 -3.47 11.72 -0.24
C ALA A 131 -4.88 12.33 -0.22
N ALA A 132 -5.84 11.63 0.40
CA ALA A 132 -7.20 12.13 0.63
C ALA A 132 -7.29 13.26 1.67
N GLY A 133 -6.19 13.55 2.37
CA GLY A 133 -6.06 14.67 3.29
C GLY A 133 -6.70 14.51 4.64
N LEU A 134 -6.81 13.27 5.12
CA LEU A 134 -7.16 13.01 6.50
C LEU A 134 -6.08 13.56 7.44
N SER A 135 -6.49 13.98 8.64
CA SER A 135 -5.56 14.43 9.68
C SER A 135 -4.67 13.28 10.12
N HIS A 136 -3.40 13.56 10.40
CA HIS A 136 -2.48 12.57 11.00
C HIS A 136 -2.90 12.17 12.42
N ASP A 137 -3.72 12.98 13.09
CA ASP A 137 -4.34 12.66 14.38
C ASP A 137 -5.59 11.75 14.26
N ASP A 138 -5.99 11.37 13.04
CA ASP A 138 -7.12 10.47 12.85
C ASP A 138 -6.88 9.12 13.57
N PRO A 139 -7.83 8.59 14.36
CA PRO A 139 -7.66 7.34 15.08
C PRO A 139 -7.27 6.14 14.19
N THR A 140 -7.76 6.11 12.95
CA THR A 140 -7.40 5.06 11.98
C THR A 140 -5.93 5.15 11.60
N ILE A 141 -5.39 6.35 11.42
CA ILE A 141 -3.97 6.56 11.09
C ILE A 141 -3.08 6.28 12.31
N THR A 142 -3.42 6.83 13.48
CA THR A 142 -2.60 6.71 14.69
C THR A 142 -2.46 5.26 15.18
N ARG A 143 -3.52 4.45 15.08
CA ARG A 143 -3.45 3.00 15.37
C ARG A 143 -2.49 2.27 14.44
N ALA A 144 -2.56 2.54 13.14
CA ALA A 144 -1.68 1.94 12.15
C ALA A 144 -0.21 2.35 12.33
N VAL A 145 0.04 3.61 12.68
CA VAL A 145 1.39 4.10 13.03
C VAL A 145 1.90 3.37 14.27
N THR A 146 1.08 3.26 15.32
CA THR A 146 1.43 2.53 16.55
C THR A 146 1.80 1.09 16.23
N TRP A 147 1.02 0.42 15.40
CA TRP A 147 1.30 -0.94 14.94
C TRP A 147 2.63 -1.03 14.20
N LEU A 148 2.87 -0.19 13.18
CA LEU A 148 4.13 -0.20 12.43
C LEU A 148 5.33 0.04 13.35
N LEU A 149 5.25 1.00 14.28
CA LEU A 149 6.32 1.27 15.24
C LEU A 149 6.61 0.06 16.13
N SER A 150 5.57 -0.68 16.54
CA SER A 150 5.73 -1.89 17.36
C SER A 150 6.42 -3.04 16.62
N LYS A 151 6.34 -3.05 15.28
CA LYS A 151 6.93 -4.09 14.41
C LYS A 151 8.34 -3.76 13.92
N GLN A 152 8.89 -2.59 14.27
CA GLN A 152 10.27 -2.25 13.89
C GLN A 152 11.27 -3.16 14.60
N ARG A 153 12.16 -3.78 13.83
CA ARG A 153 13.18 -4.69 14.34
C ARG A 153 14.37 -3.93 14.92
N ALA A 154 15.23 -4.64 15.66
CA ALA A 154 16.40 -4.04 16.33
C ALA A 154 17.43 -3.43 15.35
N ASP A 155 17.55 -3.97 14.14
CA ASP A 155 18.41 -3.48 13.06
C ASP A 155 17.88 -2.21 12.36
N GLY A 156 16.66 -1.78 12.68
CA GLY A 156 15.98 -0.61 12.15
C GLY A 156 15.03 -0.89 10.99
N GLY A 157 14.99 -2.12 10.47
CA GLY A 157 14.11 -2.48 9.37
C GLY A 157 12.80 -3.14 9.81
N TRP A 158 12.04 -3.58 8.81
CA TRP A 158 10.84 -4.40 8.95
C TRP A 158 10.96 -5.63 8.06
N GLY A 159 10.26 -6.69 8.43
CA GLY A 159 10.13 -7.89 7.63
C GLY A 159 8.90 -8.66 8.04
N GLU A 160 8.25 -9.30 7.07
CA GLU A 160 7.04 -10.09 7.28
C GLU A 160 7.06 -11.37 6.44
N ASP A 161 6.76 -12.50 7.11
CA ASP A 161 6.71 -13.82 6.52
C ASP A 161 5.46 -14.01 5.64
N GLU A 162 5.58 -14.80 4.58
CA GLU A 162 4.43 -15.24 3.77
C GLU A 162 3.49 -16.17 4.53
N GLU A 163 3.99 -16.82 5.60
CA GLU A 163 3.16 -17.57 6.53
C GLU A 163 2.20 -16.66 7.33
N SER A 164 2.34 -15.32 7.27
CA SER A 164 1.36 -14.40 7.89
C SER A 164 0.01 -14.38 7.16
N TYR A 165 -0.07 -14.95 5.96
CA TYR A 165 -1.36 -15.28 5.33
C TYR A 165 -2.04 -16.48 5.99
N GLY A 166 -1.25 -17.34 6.64
CA GLY A 166 -1.66 -18.55 7.35
C GLY A 166 -1.80 -18.31 8.83
N SER A 167 -0.78 -18.74 9.58
CA SER A 167 -0.80 -18.78 11.04
C SER A 167 0.26 -17.91 11.72
N ALA A 168 1.23 -17.36 10.97
CA ALA A 168 2.26 -16.52 11.57
C ALA A 168 1.71 -15.15 12.01
N PRO A 169 2.31 -14.54 13.04
CA PRO A 169 1.94 -13.19 13.45
C PRO A 169 2.13 -12.15 12.34
N ALA A 170 1.22 -11.17 12.30
CA ALA A 170 1.31 -10.04 11.39
C ALA A 170 2.59 -9.21 11.59
N GLY A 171 3.22 -8.81 10.50
CA GLY A 171 4.39 -7.91 10.51
C GLY A 171 5.66 -8.49 11.12
N GLU A 172 5.80 -9.82 11.19
CA GLU A 172 6.96 -10.49 11.78
C GLU A 172 7.63 -11.44 10.79
N TYR A 173 8.98 -11.44 10.81
CA TYR A 173 9.81 -12.36 10.05
C TYR A 173 11.14 -12.63 10.77
N LYS A 174 11.94 -13.56 10.25
CA LYS A 174 13.27 -13.86 10.79
C LYS A 174 14.32 -12.77 10.53
N CYS A 175 14.12 -11.93 9.50
CA CYS A 175 15.01 -10.82 9.15
C CYS A 175 14.21 -9.62 8.61
N SER A 176 14.85 -8.46 8.56
CA SER A 176 14.31 -7.34 7.78
C SER A 176 14.53 -7.56 6.29
N THR A 177 13.66 -6.98 5.47
CA THR A 177 13.79 -6.99 4.01
C THR A 177 13.80 -5.54 3.49
N PRO A 178 14.55 -5.22 2.43
CA PRO A 178 14.63 -3.86 1.92
C PRO A 178 13.27 -3.32 1.44
N SER A 179 12.45 -4.12 0.77
CA SER A 179 11.13 -3.68 0.27
C SER A 179 10.12 -3.43 1.40
N GLN A 180 9.98 -4.35 2.36
CA GLN A 180 9.04 -4.16 3.48
C GLN A 180 9.50 -3.05 4.43
N THR A 181 10.82 -2.89 4.61
CA THR A 181 11.37 -1.72 5.34
C THR A 181 11.01 -0.42 4.62
N ALA A 182 11.14 -0.38 3.30
CA ALA A 182 10.77 0.79 2.51
C ALA A 182 9.26 1.09 2.60
N TRP A 183 8.37 0.08 2.55
CA TRP A 183 6.93 0.27 2.74
C TRP A 183 6.60 0.88 4.09
N ALA A 184 7.10 0.30 5.19
CA ALA A 184 6.89 0.83 6.53
C ALA A 184 7.41 2.27 6.65
N MET A 185 8.60 2.54 6.12
CA MET A 185 9.20 3.88 6.13
C MET A 185 8.36 4.90 5.36
N LEU A 186 7.88 4.54 4.15
CA LEU A 186 7.02 5.39 3.33
C LEU A 186 5.67 5.66 4.01
N ALA A 187 5.11 4.65 4.67
CA ALA A 187 3.85 4.72 5.39
C ALA A 187 3.94 5.67 6.59
N LEU A 188 4.98 5.50 7.42
CA LEU A 188 5.26 6.38 8.55
C LEU A 188 5.40 7.84 8.10
N MET A 189 6.21 8.11 7.07
CA MET A 189 6.35 9.47 6.54
C MET A 189 5.04 10.06 6.01
N ALA A 190 4.18 9.25 5.37
CA ALA A 190 2.87 9.72 4.92
C ALA A 190 1.91 10.03 6.08
N ALA A 191 2.07 9.36 7.21
CA ALA A 191 1.37 9.67 8.45
C ALA A 191 2.02 10.81 9.26
N GLY A 192 3.01 11.52 8.70
CA GLY A 192 3.65 12.68 9.35
C GLY A 192 4.79 12.31 10.31
N GLU A 193 5.16 11.04 10.41
CA GLU A 193 6.25 10.61 11.28
C GLU A 193 7.61 11.01 10.71
N SER A 194 8.41 11.67 11.56
CA SER A 194 9.81 12.03 11.27
C SER A 194 10.76 11.62 12.39
N GLY A 195 10.28 10.77 13.31
CA GLY A 195 11.01 10.36 14.51
C GLY A 195 12.14 9.35 14.27
N PRO A 196 12.73 8.83 15.36
CA PRO A 196 13.86 7.88 15.30
C PRO A 196 13.58 6.63 14.47
N ALA A 197 12.34 6.15 14.42
CA ALA A 197 11.98 4.97 13.64
C ALA A 197 12.27 5.14 12.15
N VAL A 198 11.89 6.28 11.57
CA VAL A 198 12.13 6.60 10.15
C VAL A 198 13.63 6.76 9.89
N GLN A 199 14.39 7.39 10.80
CA GLN A 199 15.85 7.48 10.68
C GLN A 199 16.51 6.10 10.67
N ARG A 200 16.12 5.22 11.61
CA ARG A 200 16.66 3.86 11.69
C ARG A 200 16.33 3.03 10.44
N ALA A 201 15.18 3.26 9.83
CA ALA A 201 14.82 2.67 8.54
C ALA A 201 15.77 3.12 7.42
N ALA A 202 16.02 4.44 7.34
CA ALA A 202 16.97 5.00 6.38
C ALA A 202 18.39 4.44 6.59
N ASP A 203 18.84 4.34 7.84
CA ASP A 203 20.16 3.79 8.19
C ASP A 203 20.27 2.31 7.85
N TYR A 204 19.19 1.53 8.04
CA TYR A 204 19.12 0.15 7.60
C TYR A 204 19.30 0.06 6.08
N LEU A 205 18.48 0.78 5.30
CA LEU A 205 18.54 0.73 3.84
C LEU A 205 19.89 1.20 3.30
N ALA A 206 20.46 2.28 3.86
CA ALA A 206 21.77 2.77 3.45
C ALA A 206 22.91 1.77 3.76
N ARG A 207 22.84 1.09 4.91
CA ARG A 207 23.85 0.11 5.34
C ARG A 207 23.77 -1.20 4.58
N THR A 208 22.58 -1.62 4.14
CA THR A 208 22.36 -2.88 3.41
C THR A 208 22.42 -2.73 1.90
N GLN A 209 22.62 -1.50 1.40
CA GLN A 209 22.87 -1.27 -0.02
C GLN A 209 24.22 -1.87 -0.42
N MET A 210 24.23 -2.64 -1.51
CA MET A 210 25.41 -3.26 -2.09
C MET A 210 26.26 -2.23 -2.88
N PRO A 211 27.53 -2.54 -3.19
CA PRO A 211 28.40 -1.64 -3.95
C PRO A 211 27.91 -1.27 -5.35
N ASP A 212 27.05 -2.09 -5.96
CA ASP A 212 26.41 -1.83 -7.26
C ASP A 212 25.15 -0.93 -7.14
N GLY A 213 24.77 -0.57 -5.91
CA GLY A 213 23.61 0.27 -5.62
C GLY A 213 22.31 -0.51 -5.43
N GLU A 214 22.33 -1.85 -5.52
CA GLU A 214 21.16 -2.69 -5.31
C GLU A 214 21.03 -3.17 -3.86
N TRP A 215 19.96 -3.92 -3.56
CA TRP A 215 19.78 -4.62 -2.29
C TRP A 215 19.54 -6.11 -2.53
N GLU A 216 20.06 -6.96 -1.65
CA GLU A 216 19.71 -8.38 -1.62
C GLU A 216 18.34 -8.58 -0.97
N GLU A 217 17.52 -9.43 -1.56
CA GLU A 217 16.19 -9.77 -1.03
C GLU A 217 15.75 -11.12 -1.59
N ASP A 218 16.06 -12.20 -0.87
CA ASP A 218 15.67 -13.55 -1.26
C ASP A 218 14.24 -13.90 -0.86
N ALA A 219 13.73 -13.25 0.18
CA ALA A 219 12.35 -13.40 0.62
C ALA A 219 11.39 -12.96 -0.49
N TYR A 220 10.29 -13.69 -0.62
CA TYR A 220 9.20 -13.29 -1.49
C TYR A 220 8.33 -12.31 -0.72
N THR A 221 7.83 -11.30 -1.43
CA THR A 221 7.14 -10.16 -0.82
C THR A 221 5.83 -9.87 -1.54
N ALA A 222 5.34 -10.82 -2.33
CA ALA A 222 4.08 -10.70 -3.03
C ALA A 222 3.39 -12.04 -3.15
N VAL A 223 2.09 -11.96 -3.37
CA VAL A 223 1.23 -13.13 -3.40
C VAL A 223 0.28 -13.01 -4.59
N GLY A 224 0.07 -14.11 -5.31
CA GLY A 224 -1.04 -14.20 -6.26
C GLY A 224 -2.28 -14.77 -5.57
N PHE A 225 -2.09 -15.91 -4.88
CA PHE A 225 -3.14 -16.56 -4.09
C PHE A 225 -2.63 -16.85 -2.67
N PRO A 226 -3.13 -16.14 -1.65
CA PRO A 226 -2.77 -16.36 -0.25
C PRO A 226 -2.77 -17.84 0.12
N LYS A 227 -1.69 -18.29 0.77
CA LYS A 227 -1.45 -19.69 1.21
C LYS A 227 -1.09 -20.69 0.11
N VAL A 228 -1.10 -20.29 -1.17
CA VAL A 228 -1.03 -21.25 -2.30
C VAL A 228 0.03 -20.85 -3.32
N PHE A 229 0.12 -19.57 -3.67
CA PHE A 229 0.95 -19.09 -4.76
C PHE A 229 1.57 -17.73 -4.45
N TYR A 230 2.89 -17.72 -4.36
CA TYR A 230 3.71 -16.59 -3.98
C TYR A 230 4.60 -16.13 -5.14
N LEU A 231 4.89 -14.83 -5.16
CA LEU A 231 5.53 -14.15 -6.28
C LEU A 231 6.75 -13.36 -5.80
N ARG A 232 7.77 -13.32 -6.67
CA ARG A 232 8.92 -12.44 -6.50
C ARG A 232 8.90 -11.33 -7.55
N TYR A 233 8.63 -10.11 -7.12
CA TYR A 233 8.83 -8.93 -7.96
C TYR A 233 10.28 -8.45 -7.84
N HIS A 234 11.12 -8.82 -8.82
CA HIS A 234 12.56 -8.49 -8.80
C HIS A 234 12.85 -6.99 -8.70
N GLY A 235 11.94 -6.12 -9.14
CA GLY A 235 12.08 -4.67 -9.02
C GLY A 235 11.88 -4.12 -7.61
N TYR A 236 11.19 -4.84 -6.71
CA TYR A 236 10.79 -4.31 -5.39
C TYR A 236 12.00 -3.95 -4.53
N ARG A 237 13.01 -4.82 -4.49
CA ARG A 237 14.30 -4.59 -3.82
C ARG A 237 15.09 -3.40 -4.37
N LEU A 238 14.72 -2.86 -5.54
CA LEU A 238 15.41 -1.75 -6.18
C LEU A 238 14.64 -0.44 -6.00
N PHE A 239 13.40 -0.38 -6.51
CA PHE A 239 12.69 0.89 -6.60
C PHE A 239 12.12 1.35 -5.25
N PHE A 240 11.65 0.43 -4.38
CA PHE A 240 11.07 0.83 -3.10
C PHE A 240 12.13 1.44 -2.15
N PRO A 241 13.30 0.83 -1.92
CA PRO A 241 14.37 1.46 -1.15
C PRO A 241 14.78 2.83 -1.69
N LEU A 242 14.97 2.93 -3.01
CA LEU A 242 15.32 4.20 -3.65
C LEU A 242 14.24 5.26 -3.42
N MET A 243 12.97 4.91 -3.60
CA MET A 243 11.83 5.81 -3.39
C MET A 243 11.73 6.25 -1.92
N ALA A 244 11.91 5.33 -0.97
CA ALA A 244 11.88 5.61 0.47
C ALA A 244 13.00 6.57 0.88
N LEU A 245 14.24 6.32 0.45
CA LEU A 245 15.39 7.19 0.72
C LEU A 245 15.24 8.57 0.06
N ALA A 246 14.74 8.62 -1.18
CA ALA A 246 14.47 9.88 -1.87
C ALA A 246 13.39 10.70 -1.14
N ARG A 247 12.30 10.05 -0.69
CA ARG A 247 11.23 10.68 0.08
C ARG A 247 11.74 11.18 1.43
N PHE A 248 12.51 10.38 2.14
CA PHE A 248 13.14 10.75 3.40
C PHE A 248 14.00 12.00 3.29
N ARG A 249 14.90 12.04 2.31
CA ARG A 249 15.73 13.21 2.02
C ARG A 249 14.88 14.45 1.78
N ASN A 250 13.78 14.32 1.02
CA ASN A 250 12.91 15.44 0.68
C ASN A 250 12.11 15.94 1.89
N VAL A 251 11.51 15.04 2.68
CA VAL A 251 10.76 15.39 3.90
C VAL A 251 11.67 16.10 4.90
N ARG A 252 12.90 15.64 5.11
CA ARG A 252 13.85 16.30 6.03
C ARG A 252 14.30 17.69 5.59
N ARG A 253 14.24 17.99 4.29
CA ARG A 253 14.59 19.31 3.74
C ARG A 253 13.39 20.23 3.66
N ALA A 254 12.17 19.69 3.69
CA ALA A 254 10.96 20.46 3.58
C ALA A 254 10.61 21.12 4.92
N ASN A 255 10.12 22.35 4.86
CA ASN A 255 9.53 23.03 6.02
C ASN A 255 8.08 22.56 6.30
N ASN A 256 7.55 21.65 5.48
CA ASN A 256 6.22 21.07 5.62
C ASN A 256 6.35 19.54 5.75
N PRO A 257 5.88 18.92 6.85
CA PRO A 257 5.99 17.48 7.06
C PRO A 257 5.08 16.66 6.13
N ARG A 258 4.14 17.29 5.40
CA ARG A 258 3.18 16.55 4.58
C ARG A 258 3.81 16.01 3.29
N VAL A 259 3.64 14.72 3.08
CA VAL A 259 4.04 14.04 1.85
C VAL A 259 3.05 14.39 0.74
N ALA A 260 3.54 15.00 -0.34
CA ALA A 260 2.71 15.46 -1.45
C ALA A 260 2.12 14.33 -2.31
N TYR A 261 2.86 13.22 -2.46
CA TYR A 261 2.46 12.10 -3.32
C TYR A 261 2.59 10.77 -2.60
N GLY A 262 1.58 9.92 -2.80
CA GLY A 262 1.45 8.65 -2.14
C GLY A 262 2.39 7.56 -2.68
N PHE A 263 2.14 7.15 -3.92
CA PHE A 263 3.04 6.36 -4.75
C PHE A 263 3.94 7.29 -5.58
#